data_AF-A0A945DE12-F1
#
_entry.id   AF-A0A945DE12-F1
#
_cell.length_a   1.000
_cell.length_b   1.000
_cell.length_c   1.000
_cell.angle_alpha   90.00
_cell.angle_beta   90.00
_cell.angle_gamma   90.00
#
_symmetry.space_group_name_H-M   'P 1'
#
loop_
_entity.id
_entity.type
_entity.pdbx_description
1 polymer ?
#
loop_
_entity_poly.entity_id
_entity_poly.type
_entity_poly.pdbx_seq_one_letter_code
_entity_poly.pdbx_strand_id
1 'polypeptide(L)' 'MKFIPSTQSELKSLNIQNDELYQIEYLNKDYFNGDESIEKTQAKAIISNDVVSFIISDDYGMDKFVSNFRVIRS' A
#
# COMPACT_ATOMS: atom_id res chain seq x y z
N MET A 1 -9.55 10.54 11.69
CA MET A 1 -8.31 9.97 12.28
C MET A 1 -7.12 10.44 11.46
N LYS A 2 -5.96 10.72 12.05
CA LYS A 2 -4.74 11.01 11.27
C LYS A 2 -4.07 9.70 10.88
N PHE A 3 -4.23 9.28 9.62
CA PHE A 3 -3.48 8.16 9.06
C PHE A 3 -2.04 8.61 8.80
N ILE A 4 -1.06 7.84 9.25
CA ILE A 4 0.37 8.12 9.03
C ILE A 4 0.88 7.09 8.02
N PRO A 5 1.10 7.48 6.75
CA PRO A 5 1.66 6.58 5.75
C PRO A 5 3.13 6.30 6.04
N SER A 6 3.61 5.13 5.63
CA SER A 6 5.03 4.79 5.65
C SER A 6 5.80 5.68 4.67
N THR A 7 6.97 6.10 5.11
CA THR A 7 7.90 6.86 4.27
C THR A 7 8.79 5.92 3.46
N GLN A 8 9.32 6.40 2.33
CA GLN A 8 10.24 5.63 1.50
C GLN A 8 11.50 5.20 2.28
N SER A 9 11.97 6.02 3.22
CA SER A 9 13.09 5.68 4.10
C SER A 9 12.79 4.46 4.97
N GLU A 10 11.59 4.38 5.56
CA GLU A 10 11.16 3.22 6.35
C GLU A 10 11.04 1.97 5.48
N LEU A 11 10.45 2.10 4.28
CA LEU A 11 10.31 0.98 3.34
C LEU A 11 11.67 0.41 2.91
N LYS A 12 12.68 1.27 2.72
CA LYS A 12 14.06 0.84 2.44
C LYS A 12 14.68 0.09 3.62
N SER A 13 14.44 0.54 4.85
CA SER A 13 14.89 -0.18 6.06
C SER A 13 14.19 -1.53 6.26
N LEU A 14 13.00 -1.73 5.68
CA LEU A 14 12.27 -2.99 5.75
C LEU A 14 12.78 -4.07 4.77
N ASN A 15 13.72 -3.72 3.88
CA ASN A 15 14.26 -4.62 2.86
C ASN A 15 13.16 -5.28 2.01
N ILE A 16 12.15 -4.49 1.65
CA ILE A 16 11.06 -4.89 0.75
C ILE A 16 11.66 -5.43 -0.55
N GLN A 17 11.15 -6.56 -1.02
CA GLN A 17 11.57 -7.19 -2.27
C GLN A 17 10.56 -6.89 -3.37
N ASN A 18 11.03 -6.76 -4.60
CA ASN A 18 10.17 -6.56 -5.76
C ASN A 18 9.37 -7.84 -6.04
N ASP A 19 8.10 -7.69 -6.43
CA ASP A 19 7.16 -8.79 -6.72
C ASP A 19 6.71 -9.61 -5.50
N GLU A 20 7.09 -9.23 -4.28
CA GLU A 20 6.64 -9.89 -3.07
C GLU A 20 5.34 -9.28 -2.52
N LEU A 21 4.54 -10.12 -1.86
CA LEU A 21 3.28 -9.71 -1.23
C LEU A 21 3.51 -9.28 0.22
N TYR A 22 3.04 -8.10 0.57
CA TYR A 22 3.10 -7.57 1.93
C TYR A 22 1.73 -7.14 2.40
N GLN A 23 1.49 -7.30 3.70
CA GLN A 23 0.29 -6.77 4.32
C GLN A 23 0.45 -5.27 4.54
N ILE A 24 -0.46 -4.49 3.97
CA ILE A 24 -0.48 -3.04 4.10
C ILE A 24 -1.80 -2.58 4.69
N GLU A 25 -1.75 -1.48 5.43
CA GLU A 25 -2.90 -0.65 5.75
C GLU A 25 -2.89 0.55 4.82
N TYR A 26 -4.00 0.86 4.17
CA TYR A 26 -4.08 1.98 3.26
C TYR A 26 -5.33 2.80 3.53
N LEU A 27 -5.25 4.08 3.19
CA LEU A 27 -6.40 4.97 3.25
C LEU A 27 -7.21 4.76 1.96
N ASN A 28 -8.29 3.99 2.06
CA ASN A 28 -9.25 3.87 0.98
C ASN A 28 -10.15 5.10 1.00
N LYS A 29 -10.25 5.77 -0.14
CA LYS A 29 -11.19 6.86 -0.33
C LYS A 29 -12.33 6.34 -1.18
N ASP A 30 -13.51 6.27 -0.59
CA ASP A 30 -14.73 5.96 -1.31
C ASP A 30 -15.02 7.13 -2.26
N TYR A 31 -14.87 6.91 -3.56
CA TYR A 31 -15.13 7.92 -4.58
C TYR A 31 -16.62 8.25 -4.71
N PHE A 32 -17.50 7.40 -4.17
CA PHE A 32 -18.94 7.58 -4.23
C PHE A 32 -19.44 8.52 -3.13
N ASN A 33 -18.96 8.31 -1.90
CA ASN A 33 -19.42 9.05 -0.73
C ASN A 33 -18.39 10.08 -0.20
N GLY A 34 -17.14 10.03 -0.68
CA GLY A 34 -16.04 10.86 -0.20
C GLY A 34 -15.50 10.43 1.17
N ASP A 35 -16.03 9.35 1.74
CA ASP A 35 -15.60 8.79 3.02
C ASP A 35 -14.22 8.17 2.91
N GLU A 36 -13.42 8.37 3.94
CA GLU A 36 -12.07 7.83 4.05
C GLU A 36 -12.07 6.74 5.12
N SER A 37 -11.81 5.50 4.72
CA SER A 37 -11.67 4.34 5.59
C SER A 37 -10.23 3.84 5.58
N ILE A 38 -9.79 3.28 6.71
CA ILE A 38 -8.50 2.58 6.77
C ILE A 38 -8.79 1.10 6.55
N GLU A 39 -8.26 0.56 5.47
CA GLU A 39 -8.41 -0.85 5.11
C GLU A 39 -7.09 -1.59 5.19
N LYS A 40 -7.15 -2.90 5.43
CA LYS A 40 -5.98 -3.79 5.43
C LYS A 40 -6.10 -4.76 4.28
N THR A 41 -5.04 -4.91 3.50
CA THR A 41 -5.02 -5.87 2.40
C THR A 41 -3.61 -6.37 2.12
N GLN A 42 -3.49 -7.41 1.31
CA GLN A 42 -2.22 -7.80 0.72
C GLN A 42 -1.99 -6.99 -0.55
N ALA A 43 -0.81 -6.41 -0.66
CA ALA A 43 -0.40 -5.66 -1.83
C ALA A 43 0.97 -6.14 -2.29
N LYS A 44 1.13 -6.22 -3.61
CA LYS A 44 2.40 -6.58 -4.24
C LYS A 44 3.31 -5.35 -4.28
N ALA A 45 4.53 -5.51 -3.79
CA ALA A 45 5.54 -4.48 -3.84
C ALA A 45 6.12 -4.35 -5.25
N ILE A 46 6.18 -3.12 -5.75
CA ILE A 46 6.85 -2.77 -6.99
C ILE A 46 7.97 -1.80 -6.65
N ILE A 47 9.20 -2.17 -6.97
CA ILE A 47 10.36 -1.32 -6.79
C ILE A 47 10.77 -0.79 -8.17
N SER A 48 10.64 0.53 -8.36
CA SER A 48 11.00 1.19 -9.61
C SER A 48 11.85 2.42 -9.30
N ASN A 49 13.06 2.51 -9.87
CA ASN A 49 14.00 3.61 -9.64
C ASN A 49 14.21 3.94 -8.13
N ASP A 50 14.44 2.91 -7.30
CA ASP A 50 14.58 3.03 -5.84
C ASP A 50 13.35 3.58 -5.08
N VAL A 51 12.19 3.63 -5.74
CA VAL A 51 10.90 3.98 -5.15
C VAL A 51 10.11 2.70 -4.91
N VAL A 52 9.73 2.47 -3.66
CA VAL A 52 8.86 1.36 -3.27
C VAL A 52 7.41 1.82 -3.41
N SER A 53 6.68 1.14 -4.28
CA SER A 53 5.25 1.31 -4.51
C SER A 53 4.53 0.01 -4.19
N PHE A 54 3.22 0.09 -3.95
CA PHE A 54 2.39 -1.08 -3.74
C PHE A 54 1.20 -1.05 -4.69
N ILE A 55 0.86 -2.22 -5.22
CA ILE A 55 -0.35 -2.46 -6.00
C ILE A 55 -1.25 -3.44 -5.27
N ILE A 56 -2.53 -3.10 -5.17
CA ILE A 56 -3.57 -4.01 -4.70
C ILE A 56 -4.23 -4.59 -5.93
N SER A 57 -4.20 -5.90 -6.09
CA SER A 57 -4.98 -6.60 -7.11
C SER A 57 -6.31 -6.99 -6.48
N ASP A 58 -7.42 -6.56 -7.08
CA ASP A 58 -8.75 -7.01 -6.66
C ASP A 58 -9.13 -8.37 -7.27
N ASP A 59 -10.24 -8.96 -6.81
CA ASP A 59 -10.75 -10.24 -7.32
C ASP A 59 -11.14 -10.20 -8.81
N TYR A 60 -11.27 -9.00 -9.39
CA TYR A 60 -11.55 -8.77 -10.80
C TYR A 60 -10.28 -8.61 -11.65
N GLY A 61 -9.10 -8.72 -11.04
CA GLY A 61 -7.80 -8.59 -11.70
C GLY A 61 -7.41 -7.15 -12.03
N MET A 62 -8.03 -6.15 -11.39
CA MET A 62 -7.65 -4.76 -11.52
C MET A 62 -6.55 -4.42 -10.51
N ASP A 63 -5.43 -3.89 -11.02
CA ASP A 63 -4.35 -3.39 -10.18
C ASP A 63 -4.60 -1.92 -9.81
N LYS A 64 -4.72 -1.64 -8.51
CA LYS A 64 -4.85 -0.30 -7.96
C LYS A 64 -3.56 0.12 -7.25
N PHE A 65 -2.96 1.20 -7.74
CA PHE A 65 -1.86 1.85 -7.02
C PHE A 65 -2.38 2.56 -5.78
N VAL A 66 -1.69 2.37 -4.66
CA VAL A 66 -1.98 3.08 -3.42
C VAL A 66 -0.88 4.09 -3.09
N SER A 67 -1.27 5.32 -2.82
CA SER A 67 -0.34 6.40 -2.46
C SER A 67 -0.17 6.57 -0.95
N ASN A 68 -1.23 6.30 -0.18
CA ASN A 68 -1.25 6.41 1.28
C ASN A 68 -1.37 5.03 1.89
N PHE A 69 -0.23 4.39 2.17
CA PHE A 69 -0.17 3.07 2.76
C PHE A 69 0.86 3.02 3.89
N ARG A 70 0.72 2.05 4.80
CA ARG A 70 1.71 1.67 5.79
C ARG A 70 1.87 0.16 5.79
N VAL A 71 3.10 -0.33 5.87
CA VAL A 71 3.36 -1.77 5.93
C VAL A 71 3.12 -2.26 7.36
N ILE A 72 2.33 -3.33 7.51
CA ILE A 72 2.03 -3.96 8.79
C ILE A 72 2.85 -5.25 8.82
N ARG A 73 3.85 -5.33 9.70
CA ARG A 73 4.52 -6.61 9.97
C ARG A 73 3.56 -7.51 10.75
N SER A 74 3.34 -8.72 10.26
CA SER A 74 2.88 -9.86 11.06
C SER A 74 4.03 -10.45 11.85
#